data_AF-A0A9E5NC63-F1
#
_entry.id   AF-A0A9E5NC63-F1
#
_cell.length_a   1.000
_cell.length_b   1.000
_cell.length_c   1.000
_cell.angle_alpha   90.00
_cell.angle_beta   90.00
_cell.angle_gamma   90.00
#
_symmetry.space_group_name_H-M   'P 1'
#
loop_
_entity.id
_entity.type
_entity.pdbx_description
1 polymer ?
#
loop_
_entity_poly.entity_id
_entity_poly.type
_entity_poly.pdbx_seq_one_letter_code
_entity_poly.pdbx_strand_id
1 'polypeptide(L)'
;MRYPWANVALLLLLAVQLITGFFGFINGAEDTRWILWLHGIGAYAIAIVLLWKSAIVLDVYGRGAGLDWRRMAFAVMLILLV
;
A
#
# COMPACT_ATOMS: atom_id res chain seq x y z
N MET A 1 -16.43 4.63 7.60
CA MET A 1 -15.17 3.87 7.66
C MET A 1 -14.82 3.63 9.12
N ARG A 2 -14.67 2.38 9.56
CA ARG A 2 -14.52 2.03 10.99
C ARG A 2 -13.16 2.46 11.58
N TYR A 3 -12.14 2.67 10.75
CA TYR A 3 -10.78 3.05 11.15
C TYR A 3 -10.18 4.14 10.24
N PRO A 4 -10.54 5.43 10.42
CA PRO A 4 -10.06 6.51 9.56
C PRO A 4 -8.53 6.74 9.69
N TRP A 5 -7.96 6.45 10.85
CA TRP A 5 -6.53 6.56 11.12
C TRP A 5 -5.68 5.66 10.21
N ALA A 6 -6.22 4.53 9.73
CA ALA A 6 -5.49 3.62 8.84
C ALA A 6 -5.16 4.26 7.49
N ASN A 7 -6.03 5.14 6.99
CA ASN A 7 -5.76 5.89 5.75
C ASN A 7 -4.65 6.92 5.96
N VAL A 8 -4.64 7.60 7.11
CA VAL A 8 -3.58 8.56 7.47
C VAL A 8 -2.26 7.84 7.65
N ALA A 9 -2.26 6.68 8.32
CA ALA A 9 -1.07 5.84 8.48
C ALA A 9 -0.53 5.37 7.12
N LEU A 10 -1.40 4.89 6.22
CA LEU A 10 -0.99 4.52 4.86
C LEU A 10 -0.43 5.71 4.08
N LEU A 11 -1.05 6.89 4.18
CA LEU A 11 -0.58 8.10 3.50
C LEU A 11 0.82 8.50 3.99
N LEU A 12 1.04 8.49 5.30
CA LEU A 12 2.34 8.80 5.89
C LEU A 12 3.40 7.76 5.50
N LEU A 13 3.05 6.47 5.57
CA LEU A 13 3.95 5.40 5.15
C LEU A 13 4.33 5.54 3.68
N LEU A 14 3.37 5.83 2.79
CA LEU A 14 3.62 6.08 1.36
C LEU A 14 4.52 7.30 1.13
N ALA A 15 4.30 8.39 1.86
CA ALA A 15 5.16 9.58 1.77
C ALA A 15 6.60 9.26 2.18
N VAL A 16 6.79 8.54 3.29
CA VAL A 16 8.11 8.06 3.74
C VAL A 16 8.73 7.13 2.69
N GLN A 17 7.93 6.26 2.09
CA GLN A 17 8.39 5.32 1.07
C GLN A 17 8.87 6.01 -0.21
N LEU A 18 8.14 7.04 -0.66
CA LEU A 18 8.52 7.87 -1.79
C LEU A 18 9.85 8.59 -1.53
N ILE A 19 9.98 9.20 -0.36
CA ILE A 19 11.19 9.93 0.03
C ILE A 19 12.39 8.98 0.11
N THR A 20 12.26 7.87 0.84
CA THR A 20 13.34 6.89 1.02
C THR A 20 13.70 6.17 -0.28
N GLY A 21 12.71 5.90 -1.14
CA GLY A 21 12.93 5.28 -2.46
C GLY A 21 13.66 6.23 -3.40
N PHE A 22 13.25 7.51 -3.43
CA PHE A 22 13.94 8.54 -4.20
C PHE A 22 15.38 8.72 -3.74
N PHE A 23 15.61 8.83 -2.42
CA PHE A 23 16.96 8.96 -1.87
C PHE A 23 17.82 7.71 -2.09
N GLY A 24 17.26 6.51 -1.98
CA GLY A 24 17.95 5.27 -2.30
C GLY A 24 18.30 5.13 -3.78
N PHE A 25 17.46 5.68 -4.66
CA PHE A 25 17.71 5.68 -6.10
C PHE A 25 18.85 6.64 -6.51
N ILE A 26 18.91 7.84 -5.93
CA ILE A 26 19.93 8.84 -6.28
C ILE A 26 21.25 8.66 -5.51
N ASN A 27 21.20 8.11 -4.30
CA ASN A 27 22.39 7.89 -3.46
C ASN A 27 22.70 6.40 -3.39
N GLY A 28 23.33 5.87 -4.44
CA GLY A 28 23.79 4.48 -4.51
C GLY A 28 25.07 4.18 -3.70
N ALA A 29 25.42 5.01 -2.72
CA ALA A 29 26.64 4.89 -1.92
C ALA A 29 26.43 4.02 -0.67
N GLU A 30 27.50 3.37 -0.17
CA GLU A 30 27.44 2.49 1.01
C GLU A 30 26.97 3.20 2.29
N ASP A 31 27.20 4.51 2.42
CA ASP A 31 26.80 5.31 3.58
C ASP A 31 25.27 5.51 3.70
N THR A 32 24.51 5.35 2.62
CA THR A 32 23.04 5.47 2.61
C THR A 32 22.33 4.14 2.74
N ARG A 33 23.04 3.05 3.08
CA ARG A 33 22.46 1.70 3.24
C ARG A 33 21.31 1.67 4.25
N TRP A 34 21.36 2.47 5.31
CA TRP A 34 20.28 2.56 6.30
C TRP A 34 18.96 3.06 5.70
N ILE A 35 19.01 3.91 4.66
CA ILE A 35 17.82 4.40 3.94
C ILE A 35 17.13 3.24 3.21
N LEU A 36 17.92 2.34 2.61
CA LEU A 36 17.39 1.14 1.93
C LEU A 36 16.76 0.17 2.93
N TRP A 37 17.34 0.01 4.12
CA TRP A 37 16.72 -0.77 5.20
C TRP A 37 15.41 -0.16 5.68
N LEU A 38 15.38 1.15 5.90
CA LEU A 38 14.16 1.88 6.27
C LEU A 38 13.08 1.74 5.19
N HIS A 39 13.46 1.85 3.92
CA HIS A 39 12.59 1.62 2.77
C HIS A 39 12.04 0.18 2.80
N GLY A 40 12.89 -0.84 2.97
CA GLY A 40 12.43 -2.23 3.05
C GLY A 40 11.39 -2.46 4.15
N ILE A 41 11.65 -1.97 5.36
CA ILE A 41 10.72 -2.09 6.50
C ILE A 41 9.41 -1.35 6.23
N GLY A 42 9.50 -0.14 5.67
CA GLY A 42 8.33 0.65 5.29
C GLY A 42 7.43 -0.06 4.26
N ALA A 43 8.04 -0.73 3.28
CA ALA A 43 7.31 -1.51 2.28
C ALA A 43 6.52 -2.66 2.91
N TYR A 44 7.13 -3.40 3.84
CA TYR A 44 6.43 -4.48 4.57
C TYR A 44 5.30 -3.93 5.44
N ALA A 45 5.50 -2.80 6.11
CA ALA A 45 4.46 -2.16 6.91
C ALA A 45 3.26 -1.75 6.04
N ILE A 46 3.49 -1.17 4.85
CA ILE A 46 2.44 -0.84 3.89
C ILE A 46 1.68 -2.10 3.46
N ALA A 47 2.41 -3.16 3.09
CA ALA A 47 1.81 -4.43 2.65
C ALA A 47 0.89 -5.03 3.72
N ILE A 48 1.34 -5.07 4.99
CA ILE A 48 0.54 -5.57 6.11
C ILE A 48 -0.74 -4.74 6.30
N VAL A 49 -0.64 -3.41 6.30
CA VAL A 49 -1.80 -2.54 6.49
C VAL A 49 -2.79 -2.65 5.32
N LEU A 50 -2.29 -2.79 4.09
CA LEU A 50 -3.14 -3.01 2.91
C LEU A 50 -3.85 -4.37 2.96
N LEU A 51 -3.16 -5.44 3.34
CA LEU A 51 -3.75 -6.77 3.52
C LEU A 51 -4.80 -6.78 4.62
N TRP A 52 -4.53 -6.10 5.74
CA TRP A 52 -5.51 -5.97 6.82
C TRP A 52 -6.75 -5.20 6.35
N LYS A 53 -6.56 -4.10 5.62
CA LYS A 53 -7.66 -3.29 5.08
C LYS A 53 -8.44 -4.05 4.01
N SER A 54 -7.77 -4.84 3.15
CA SER A 54 -8.43 -5.66 2.15
C SER A 54 -9.23 -6.78 2.80
N ALA A 55 -8.74 -7.44 3.85
CA ALA A 55 -9.49 -8.43 4.61
C ALA A 55 -10.79 -7.86 5.20
N ILE A 56 -10.75 -6.64 5.75
CA ILE A 56 -11.96 -5.95 6.25
C ILE A 56 -12.94 -5.67 5.09
N VAL A 57 -12.44 -5.22 3.94
CA VAL A 57 -13.27 -4.96 2.75
C VAL A 57 -13.88 -6.26 2.22
N LEU A 58 -13.11 -7.34 2.18
CA LEU A 58 -13.55 -8.67 1.73
C LEU A 58 -14.57 -9.31 2.68
N ASP A 59 -14.43 -9.14 3.99
CA ASP A 59 -15.45 -9.60 4.97
C ASP A 59 -16.79 -8.86 4.77
N VAL A 60 -16.75 -7.55 4.49
CA VAL A 60 -17.96 -6.78 4.13
C VAL A 60 -18.52 -7.24 2.78
N TYR A 61 -17.64 -7.55 1.82
CA TYR A 61 -18.02 -8.01 0.50
C TYR A 61 -18.73 -9.37 0.52
N GLY A 62 -18.20 -10.32 1.29
CA GLY A 62 -18.74 -11.67 1.43
C GLY A 62 -20.11 -11.74 2.13
N ARG A 63 -20.54 -10.69 2.82
CA ARG A 63 -21.79 -10.66 3.60
C ARG A 63 -23.05 -10.28 2.79
N GLY A 64 -22.97 -10.13 1.47
CA GLY A 64 -24.18 -10.06 0.61
C GLY A 64 -24.21 -8.99 -0.47
N ALA A 65 -23.11 -8.31 -0.77
CA ALA A 65 -23.02 -7.49 -1.97
C ALA A 65 -22.31 -8.31 -3.06
N GLY A 66 -23.09 -8.95 -3.93
CA GLY A 66 -22.60 -9.86 -4.97
C GLY A 66 -21.36 -9.34 -5.71
N LEU A 67 -20.43 -10.27 -5.96
CA LEU A 67 -19.20 -10.09 -6.74
C LEU A 67 -19.52 -9.72 -8.18
N ASP A 68 -19.96 -8.47 -8.39
CA ASP A 68 -20.30 -7.97 -9.71
C ASP A 68 -19.01 -7.93 -10.53
N TRP A 69 -18.91 -8.87 -11.46
CA TRP A 69 -17.78 -9.09 -12.38
C TRP A 69 -17.33 -7.77 -13.06
N ARG A 70 -18.25 -6.83 -13.24
CA ARG A 70 -17.97 -5.48 -13.77
C ARG A 70 -17.04 -4.67 -12.87
N ARG A 71 -17.18 -4.76 -11.55
CA ARG A 71 -16.33 -4.04 -10.59
C ARG A 71 -14.93 -4.63 -10.49
N MET A 72 -14.80 -5.95 -10.63
CA MET A 72 -13.50 -6.62 -10.73
C MET A 72 -12.77 -6.26 -12.03
N ALA A 73 -13.46 -6.31 -13.17
CA ALA A 73 -12.89 -5.91 -14.45
C ALA A 73 -12.40 -4.46 -14.44
N PHE A 74 -13.15 -3.56 -13.79
CA PHE A 74 -12.75 -2.16 -13.64
C PHE A 74 -11.51 -1.99 -12.75
N ALA A 75 -11.43 -2.73 -11.64
CA ALA A 75 -10.27 -2.70 -10.75
C ALA A 75 -9.00 -3.26 -11.44
N VAL A 76 -9.14 -4.33 -12.23
CA VAL A 76 -8.04 -4.89 -13.02
C VAL A 76 -7.57 -3.91 -14.10
N MET A 77 -8.50 -3.27 -14.82
CA MET A 77 -8.15 -2.22 -15.79
C MET A 77 -7.43 -1.04 -15.16
N LEU A 78 -7.82 -0.63 -13.96
CA LEU A 78 -7.20 0.49 -13.26
C LEU A 78 -5.77 0.16 -12.81
N ILE A 79 -5.51 -1.09 -12.42
CA ILE A 79 -4.16 -1.59 -12.11
C ILE A 79 -3.29 -1.64 -13.37
N LEU A 80 -3.84 -2.02 -14.53
CA LEU A 80 -3.10 -2.07 -15.81
C LEU A 80 -2.82 -0.69 -16.43
N LEU A 81 -3.42 0.38 -15.92
CA LEU A 81 -3.26 1.74 -16.43
C LEU A 81 -2.11 2.52 -15.75
N VAL A 82 -1.49 1.95 -14.73
CA VAL A 82 -0.28 2.47 -14.06
C VAL A 82 0.94 1.71 -14.58
#